data_AF-A0A3D0R8Y7-F1
#
_entry.id   AF-A0A3D0R8Y7-F1
#
_cell.length_a   1.000
_cell.length_b   1.000
_cell.length_c   1.000
_cell.angle_alpha   90.00
_cell.angle_beta   90.00
_cell.angle_gamma   90.00
#
_symmetry.space_group_name_H-M   'P 1'
#
loop_
_entity.id
_entity.type
_entity.pdbx_description
1 polymer ?
#
loop_
_entity_poly.entity_id
_entity_poly.type
_entity_poly.pdbx_seq_one_letter_code
_entity_poly.pdbx_strand_id
1 'polypeptide(L)'
;VLGGLFTIYFVLMFEGLKTANPVSAAAVFTLMPLMSAGFGFLLLRQITTLRMALALGIAAAGALWVIFRGDLTALVAFDIGRGEVIYFIGCIAHALYTPMVRRLSRGEGAAVFTFGMLIAGSILLGVVSWQKIIATDWSALAPVIWITIGYLTLFSTAASFFMLQYATLRLPSAKVMAYSYLTPAWVILWEIGLGSLLPAAHVLLGIGATIIALLMLLRNDAQERPRVGGTE
;
A
#
# COMPACT_ATOMS: atom_id res chain seq x y z
N VAL A 1 -5.11 -4.50 18.97
CA VAL A 1 -4.65 -3.27 18.25
C VAL A 1 -4.31 -3.56 16.79
N LEU A 2 -3.30 -4.36 16.49
CA LEU A 2 -2.84 -4.60 15.11
C LEU A 2 -3.91 -5.21 14.20
N GLY A 3 -4.62 -6.25 14.67
CA GLY A 3 -5.76 -6.80 13.94
C GLY A 3 -6.84 -5.75 13.63
N GLY A 4 -7.09 -4.82 14.56
CA GLY A 4 -8.04 -3.72 14.34
C GLY A 4 -7.58 -2.71 13.29
N LEU A 5 -6.30 -2.30 13.32
CA LEU A 5 -5.73 -1.44 12.27
C LEU A 5 -5.79 -2.11 10.89
N PHE A 6 -5.52 -3.41 10.85
CA PHE A 6 -5.59 -4.21 9.63
C PHE A 6 -7.03 -4.33 9.12
N THR A 7 -8.01 -4.63 10.00
CA THR A 7 -9.44 -4.65 9.65
C THR A 7 -9.91 -3.30 9.14
N ILE A 8 -9.55 -2.18 9.79
CA ILE A 8 -9.90 -0.83 9.34
C ILE A 8 -9.35 -0.59 7.92
N TYR A 9 -8.08 -0.93 7.67
CA TYR A 9 -7.48 -0.80 6.34
C TYR A 9 -8.27 -1.58 5.29
N PHE A 10 -8.53 -2.88 5.48
CA PHE A 10 -9.20 -3.69 4.46
C PHE A 10 -10.65 -3.26 4.22
N VAL A 11 -11.40 -2.95 5.28
CA VAL A 11 -12.79 -2.48 5.14
C VAL A 11 -12.83 -1.18 4.34
N LEU A 12 -12.01 -0.20 4.70
CA LEU A 12 -11.97 1.09 4.00
C LEU A 12 -11.37 0.98 2.61
N MET A 13 -10.42 0.07 2.38
CA MET A 13 -9.90 -0.22 1.05
C MET A 13 -11.00 -0.75 0.14
N PHE A 14 -11.71 -1.82 0.54
CA PHE A 14 -12.77 -2.38 -0.31
C PHE A 14 -13.94 -1.41 -0.48
N GLU A 15 -14.31 -0.61 0.53
CA GLU A 15 -15.35 0.41 0.35
C GLU A 15 -14.90 1.58 -0.53
N GLY A 16 -13.65 2.03 -0.41
CA GLY A 16 -13.10 3.09 -1.25
C GLY A 16 -13.00 2.68 -2.72
N LEU A 17 -12.51 1.46 -2.98
CA LEU A 17 -12.33 0.91 -4.33
C LEU A 17 -13.63 0.73 -5.13
N LYS A 18 -14.81 0.74 -4.49
CA LYS A 18 -16.09 0.71 -5.22
C LYS A 18 -16.34 1.94 -6.07
N THR A 19 -15.71 3.07 -5.73
CA THR A 19 -15.98 4.37 -6.37
C THR A 19 -14.71 5.11 -6.78
N ALA A 20 -13.56 4.77 -6.22
CA ALA A 20 -12.29 5.40 -6.58
C ALA A 20 -11.88 5.03 -8.00
N ASN A 21 -11.26 5.97 -8.73
CA ASN A 21 -10.60 5.63 -9.98
C ASN A 21 -9.39 4.72 -9.69
N PRO A 22 -9.15 3.63 -10.46
CA PRO A 22 -8.06 2.70 -10.19
C PRO A 22 -6.67 3.36 -10.14
N VAL A 23 -6.39 4.29 -11.06
CA VAL A 23 -5.11 5.00 -11.14
C VAL A 23 -4.93 5.93 -9.94
N SER A 24 -5.97 6.69 -9.58
CA SER A 24 -5.96 7.56 -8.40
C SER A 24 -5.83 6.76 -7.11
N ALA A 25 -6.52 5.63 -6.97
CA ALA A 25 -6.41 4.73 -5.82
C ALA A 25 -4.99 4.15 -5.66
N ALA A 26 -4.36 3.73 -6.77
CA ALA A 26 -2.98 3.28 -6.76
C ALA A 26 -2.02 4.39 -6.28
N ALA A 27 -2.26 5.63 -6.69
CA ALA A 27 -1.48 6.77 -6.21
C ALA A 27 -1.69 7.06 -4.72
N VAL A 28 -2.91 6.95 -4.20
CA VAL A 28 -3.18 7.05 -2.74
C VAL A 28 -2.31 6.05 -1.95
N PHE A 29 -2.16 4.82 -2.45
CA PHE A 29 -1.31 3.80 -1.81
C PHE A 29 0.17 4.21 -1.75
N THR A 30 0.69 4.94 -2.75
CA THR A 30 2.09 5.39 -2.75
C THR A 30 2.41 6.45 -1.70
N LEU A 31 1.41 7.07 -1.07
CA LEU A 31 1.61 7.95 0.09
C LEU A 31 1.91 7.17 1.38
N MET A 32 1.67 5.86 1.40
CA MET A 32 1.82 5.01 2.58
C MET A 32 3.23 5.04 3.20
N PRO A 33 4.34 4.94 2.43
CA PRO A 33 5.67 4.95 3.04
C PRO A 33 6.00 6.31 3.70
N LEU A 34 5.52 7.43 3.14
CA LEU A 34 5.67 8.75 3.76
C LEU A 34 4.94 8.81 5.10
N MET A 35 3.67 8.40 5.13
CA MET A 35 2.89 8.35 6.38
C MET A 35 3.52 7.40 7.40
N SER A 36 4.01 6.24 6.96
CA SER A 36 4.66 5.26 7.83
C SER A 36 5.98 5.78 8.39
N ALA A 37 6.75 6.57 7.63
CA ALA A 37 7.96 7.24 8.12
C ALA A 37 7.61 8.27 9.19
N GLY A 38 6.57 9.08 8.97
CA GLY A 38 6.05 10.03 9.96
C GLY A 38 5.63 9.37 11.27
N PHE A 39 4.85 8.28 11.21
CA PHE A 39 4.49 7.50 12.39
C PHE A 39 5.69 6.79 13.03
N GLY A 40 6.67 6.35 12.24
CA GLY A 40 7.93 5.78 12.74
C GLY A 40 8.74 6.79 13.55
N PHE A 41 8.83 8.03 13.09
CA PHE A 41 9.41 9.13 13.86
C PHE A 41 8.63 9.40 15.14
N LEU A 42 7.31 9.53 15.08
CA LEU A 42 6.48 9.85 16.24
C LEU A 42 6.51 8.77 17.33
N LEU A 43 6.41 7.49 16.95
CA LEU A 43 6.26 6.37 17.89
C LEU A 43 7.60 5.77 18.34
N LEU A 44 8.60 5.76 17.45
CA LEU A 44 9.87 5.06 17.66
C LEU A 44 11.08 6.01 17.63
N ARG A 45 10.86 7.32 17.40
CA ARG A 45 11.92 8.33 17.21
C ARG A 45 12.93 7.95 16.12
N GLN A 46 12.46 7.23 15.09
CA GLN A 46 13.28 6.87 13.93
C GLN A 46 13.54 8.11 13.07
N ILE A 47 14.81 8.49 12.92
CA ILE A 47 15.21 9.64 12.14
C ILE A 47 15.30 9.25 10.67
N THR A 48 14.58 9.96 9.81
CA THR A 48 14.65 9.80 8.37
C THR A 48 15.82 10.63 7.83
N THR A 49 16.68 10.03 7.00
CA THR A 49 17.79 10.78 6.39
C THR A 49 17.23 11.84 5.43
N LEU A 50 17.95 12.95 5.23
CA LEU A 50 17.51 14.02 4.33
C LEU A 50 17.23 13.50 2.90
N ARG A 51 18.04 12.57 2.40
CA ARG A 51 17.83 11.95 1.08
C ARG A 51 16.55 11.12 1.02
N MET A 52 16.28 10.33 2.06
CA MET A 52 15.04 9.55 2.13
C MET A 52 13.82 10.47 2.26
N ALA A 53 13.92 11.55 3.04
CA ALA A 53 12.89 12.57 3.11
C ALA A 53 12.63 13.23 1.74
N LEU A 54 13.67 13.55 0.98
CA LEU A 54 13.54 14.09 -0.38
C LEU A 54 12.87 13.09 -1.34
N ALA A 55 13.28 11.82 -1.31
CA ALA A 55 12.68 10.80 -2.16
C ALA A 55 11.20 10.57 -1.81
N LEU A 56 10.86 10.48 -0.52
CA LEU A 56 9.47 10.38 -0.06
C LEU A 56 8.65 11.63 -0.45
N GLY A 57 9.25 12.82 -0.39
CA GLY A 57 8.62 14.07 -0.80
C GLY A 57 8.32 14.12 -2.30
N ILE A 58 9.27 13.71 -3.15
CA ILE A 58 9.07 13.61 -4.60
C ILE A 58 7.99 12.59 -4.93
N ALA A 59 8.01 11.42 -4.28
CA ALA A 59 6.97 10.41 -4.46
C ALA A 59 5.59 10.94 -4.06
N ALA A 60 5.50 11.66 -2.94
CA ALA A 60 4.24 12.24 -2.49
C ALA A 60 3.72 13.34 -3.40
N ALA A 61 4.60 14.21 -3.93
CA ALA A 61 4.22 15.20 -4.92
C ALA A 61 3.70 14.54 -6.20
N GLY A 62 4.37 13.49 -6.69
CA GLY A 62 3.92 12.70 -7.83
C GLY A 62 2.58 12.01 -7.58
N ALA A 63 2.40 11.43 -6.39
CA ALA A 63 1.15 10.79 -5.98
C ALA A 63 -0.01 11.78 -5.93
N LEU A 64 0.18 12.95 -5.31
CA LEU A 64 -0.82 14.02 -5.28
C LEU A 64 -1.20 14.46 -6.69
N TRP A 65 -0.22 14.66 -7.57
CA TRP A 65 -0.48 14.99 -8.97
C TRP A 65 -1.36 13.94 -9.66
N VAL A 66 -1.10 12.64 -9.46
CA VAL A 66 -1.92 11.57 -10.02
C VAL A 66 -3.31 11.50 -9.40
N ILE A 67 -3.44 11.70 -8.08
CA ILE A 67 -4.73 11.69 -7.38
C ILE A 67 -5.67 12.76 -7.96
N PHE A 68 -5.16 13.97 -8.14
CA PHE A 68 -5.89 15.09 -8.74
C PHE A 68 -5.88 15.08 -10.26
N ARG A 69 -5.45 13.97 -10.87
CA ARG A 69 -5.46 13.75 -12.33
C ARG A 69 -4.72 14.86 -13.09
N GLY A 70 -3.71 15.48 -12.47
CA GLY A 70 -2.96 16.62 -12.97
C GLY A 70 -3.77 17.89 -13.24
N ASP A 71 -4.97 18.01 -12.66
CA ASP A 71 -5.76 19.22 -12.68
C ASP A 71 -5.45 20.09 -11.44
N LEU A 72 -4.78 21.21 -11.66
CA LEU A 72 -4.47 22.19 -10.62
C LEU A 72 -5.73 22.82 -10.02
N THR A 73 -6.81 22.93 -10.78
CA THR A 73 -8.10 23.45 -10.30
C THR A 73 -8.71 22.47 -9.31
N ALA A 74 -8.73 21.18 -9.65
CA ALA A 74 -9.17 20.13 -8.74
C ALA A 74 -8.32 20.07 -7.47
N LEU A 75 -7.00 20.26 -7.60
CA LEU A 75 -6.07 20.33 -6.47
C LEU A 75 -6.39 21.48 -5.52
N VAL A 76 -6.62 22.69 -6.04
CA VAL A 76 -6.95 23.88 -5.24
C VAL A 76 -8.35 23.78 -4.63
N ALA A 77 -9.30 23.21 -5.37
CA ALA A 77 -10.67 22.98 -4.89
C ALA A 77 -10.79 21.79 -3.91
N PHE A 78 -9.71 21.02 -3.71
CA PHE A 78 -9.73 19.74 -3.00
C PHE A 78 -10.84 18.80 -3.50
N ASP A 79 -11.06 18.78 -4.82
CA ASP A 79 -12.03 17.90 -5.48
C ASP A 79 -11.47 16.47 -5.55
N ILE A 80 -11.48 15.81 -4.40
CA ILE A 80 -11.05 14.43 -4.23
C ILE A 80 -12.29 13.56 -4.23
N GLY A 81 -12.28 12.51 -5.06
CA GLY A 81 -13.36 11.55 -5.09
C GLY A 81 -13.57 10.87 -3.72
N ARG A 82 -14.84 10.57 -3.41
CA ARG A 82 -15.23 9.98 -2.13
C ARG A 82 -14.51 8.65 -1.87
N GLY A 83 -14.31 7.84 -2.91
CA GLY A 83 -13.62 6.56 -2.80
C GLY A 83 -12.15 6.74 -2.40
N GLU A 84 -11.48 7.71 -2.99
CA GLU A 84 -10.08 8.07 -2.71
C GLU A 84 -9.92 8.54 -1.26
N VAL A 85 -10.84 9.37 -0.75
CA VAL A 85 -10.84 9.82 0.66
C VAL A 85 -11.01 8.64 1.62
N ILE A 86 -11.99 7.77 1.38
CA ILE A 86 -12.23 6.58 2.20
C ILE A 86 -10.99 5.69 2.20
N TYR A 87 -10.40 5.45 1.03
CA TYR A 87 -9.21 4.62 0.93
C TYR A 87 -7.99 5.26 1.61
N PHE A 88 -7.82 6.58 1.49
CA PHE A 88 -6.74 7.32 2.15
C PHE A 88 -6.79 7.14 3.68
N ILE A 89 -7.97 7.20 4.28
CA ILE A 89 -8.15 6.92 5.73
C ILE A 89 -7.72 5.49 6.06
N GLY A 90 -8.05 4.51 5.20
CA GLY A 90 -7.54 3.15 5.31
C GLY A 90 -6.02 3.10 5.26
N CYS A 91 -5.40 3.80 4.32
CA CYS A 91 -3.95 3.89 4.18
C CYS A 91 -3.27 4.53 5.41
N ILE A 92 -3.91 5.48 6.10
CA ILE A 92 -3.41 6.01 7.38
C ILE A 92 -3.36 4.89 8.43
N ALA A 93 -4.42 4.09 8.57
CA ALA A 93 -4.46 2.98 9.51
C ALA A 93 -3.36 1.93 9.21
N HIS A 94 -3.14 1.63 7.94
CA HIS A 94 -2.08 0.71 7.51
C HIS A 94 -0.67 1.30 7.68
N ALA A 95 -0.49 2.59 7.42
CA ALA A 95 0.78 3.27 7.66
C ALA A 95 1.16 3.29 9.14
N LEU A 96 0.17 3.38 10.03
CA LEU A 96 0.36 3.26 11.49
C LEU A 96 0.68 1.83 11.91
N TYR A 97 0.14 0.83 11.21
CA TYR A 97 0.37 -0.59 11.51
C TYR A 97 1.86 -0.94 11.50
N THR A 98 2.62 -0.54 10.49
CA THR A 98 4.06 -0.87 10.36
C THR A 98 4.92 -0.53 11.60
N PRO A 99 4.96 0.71 12.10
CA PRO A 99 5.71 1.04 13.32
C PRO A 99 5.09 0.40 14.58
N MET A 100 3.77 0.19 14.60
CA MET A 100 3.10 -0.46 15.73
C MET A 100 3.49 -1.93 15.85
N VAL A 101 3.71 -2.63 14.73
CA VAL A 101 4.26 -3.99 14.71
C VAL A 101 5.61 -4.03 15.43
N ARG A 102 6.52 -3.11 15.10
CA ARG A 102 7.83 -3.03 15.77
C ARG A 102 7.71 -2.69 17.26
N ARG A 103 6.81 -1.77 17.61
CA ARG A 103 6.59 -1.35 19.01
C ARG A 103 6.02 -2.46 19.89
N LEU A 104 5.18 -3.32 19.32
CA LEU A 104 4.49 -4.39 20.04
C LEU A 104 5.17 -5.76 19.90
N SER A 105 6.12 -5.91 18.98
CA SER A 105 6.88 -7.15 18.83
C SER A 105 7.76 -7.38 20.06
N ARG A 106 7.59 -8.53 20.70
CA ARG A 106 8.31 -8.96 21.91
C ARG A 106 9.39 -10.01 21.63
N GLY A 107 9.77 -10.18 20.37
CA GLY A 107 10.67 -11.27 19.93
C GLY A 107 9.93 -12.56 19.55
N GLU A 108 8.60 -12.50 19.40
CA GLU A 108 7.81 -13.61 18.86
C GLU A 108 8.22 -13.93 17.41
N GLY A 109 8.13 -15.22 17.03
CA GLY A 109 8.35 -15.62 15.65
C GLY A 109 7.36 -14.94 14.70
N ALA A 110 7.83 -14.45 13.56
CA ALA A 110 7.03 -13.69 12.60
C ALA A 110 5.75 -14.43 12.16
N ALA A 111 5.80 -15.75 12.06
CA ALA A 111 4.65 -16.59 11.74
C ALA A 111 3.57 -16.54 12.83
N VAL A 112 3.94 -16.66 14.10
CA VAL A 112 3.01 -16.62 15.25
C VAL A 112 2.34 -15.25 15.34
N PHE A 113 3.15 -14.19 15.20
CA PHE A 113 2.66 -12.82 15.22
C PHE A 113 1.66 -12.54 14.09
N THR A 114 1.98 -12.96 12.87
CA THR A 114 1.10 -12.83 11.70
C THR A 114 -0.17 -13.63 11.88
N PHE A 115 -0.06 -14.87 12.37
CA PHE A 115 -1.21 -15.73 12.63
C PHE A 115 -2.18 -15.12 13.65
N GLY A 116 -1.67 -14.64 14.80
CA GLY A 116 -2.50 -13.99 15.81
C GLY A 116 -3.17 -12.72 15.30
N MET A 117 -2.46 -11.93 14.49
CA MET A 117 -3.03 -10.75 13.84
C MET A 117 -4.14 -11.10 12.85
N LEU A 118 -3.94 -12.13 12.01
CA LEU A 118 -4.94 -12.58 11.05
C LEU A 118 -6.19 -13.10 11.77
N ILE A 119 -6.04 -13.92 12.82
CA ILE A 119 -7.19 -14.37 13.63
C ILE A 119 -7.93 -13.18 14.22
N ALA A 120 -7.22 -12.26 14.87
CA ALA A 120 -7.86 -11.08 15.47
C ALA A 120 -8.57 -10.23 14.40
N GLY A 121 -7.94 -10.05 13.23
CA GLY A 121 -8.52 -9.33 12.10
C GLY A 121 -9.76 -10.02 11.52
N SER A 122 -9.73 -11.34 11.36
CA SER A 122 -10.87 -12.15 10.90
C SER A 122 -12.03 -12.12 11.87
N ILE A 123 -11.78 -12.22 13.18
CA ILE A 123 -12.82 -12.11 14.21
C ILE A 123 -13.46 -10.71 14.16
N LEU A 124 -12.65 -9.65 14.18
CA LEU A 124 -13.16 -8.27 14.14
C LEU A 124 -13.94 -7.99 12.85
N LEU A 125 -13.41 -8.42 11.70
CA LEU A 125 -14.08 -8.26 10.42
C LEU A 125 -15.41 -9.04 10.38
N GLY A 126 -15.41 -10.26 10.92
CA GLY A 126 -16.60 -11.10 11.05
C GLY A 126 -17.68 -10.45 11.91
N VAL A 127 -17.30 -9.84 13.05
CA VAL A 127 -18.22 -9.11 13.92
C VAL A 127 -18.77 -7.87 13.22
N VAL A 128 -17.91 -7.05 12.61
CA VAL A 128 -18.33 -5.82 11.89
C VAL A 128 -19.21 -6.14 10.69
N SER A 129 -18.98 -7.27 10.02
CA SER A 129 -19.70 -7.67 8.80
C SER A 129 -20.81 -8.69 9.07
N TRP A 130 -21.10 -9.02 10.33
CA TRP A 130 -21.98 -10.12 10.73
C TRP A 130 -23.35 -10.08 10.05
N GLN A 131 -23.98 -8.90 10.08
CA GLN A 131 -25.29 -8.67 9.45
C GLN A 131 -25.24 -8.88 7.93
N LYS A 132 -24.18 -8.40 7.26
CA LYS A 132 -24.01 -8.57 5.82
C LYS A 132 -23.77 -10.03 5.45
N ILE A 133 -23.00 -10.75 6.26
CA ILE A 133 -22.68 -12.18 6.04
C ILE A 133 -23.95 -13.03 6.14
N ILE A 134 -24.79 -12.81 7.15
CA ILE A 134 -26.03 -13.58 7.34
C ILE A 134 -27.09 -13.22 6.30
N ALA A 135 -27.22 -11.94 5.95
CA ALA A 135 -28.19 -11.49 4.97
C ALA A 135 -27.85 -11.90 3.52
N THR A 136 -26.61 -12.35 3.27
CA THR A 136 -26.19 -12.79 1.94
C THR A 136 -26.69 -14.20 1.65
N ASP A 137 -27.46 -14.37 0.57
CA ASP A 137 -27.78 -15.70 0.05
C ASP A 137 -26.59 -16.25 -0.74
N TRP A 138 -25.72 -16.98 -0.03
CA TRP A 138 -24.50 -17.57 -0.59
C TRP A 138 -24.77 -18.57 -1.71
N SER A 139 -25.94 -19.21 -1.72
CA SER A 139 -26.31 -20.21 -2.72
C SER A 139 -26.75 -19.60 -4.05
N ALA A 140 -27.30 -18.38 -4.00
CA ALA A 140 -27.75 -17.63 -5.17
C ALA A 140 -26.62 -16.81 -5.83
N LEU A 141 -25.41 -16.77 -5.26
CA LEU A 141 -24.28 -16.04 -5.83
C LEU A 141 -23.82 -16.66 -7.15
N ALA A 142 -23.61 -15.81 -8.16
CA ALA A 142 -23.10 -16.23 -9.45
C ALA A 142 -21.72 -16.93 -9.31
N PRO A 143 -21.41 -17.96 -10.13
CA PRO A 143 -20.13 -18.69 -10.04
C PRO A 143 -18.88 -17.80 -10.13
N VAL A 144 -18.96 -16.68 -10.87
CA VAL A 144 -17.86 -15.70 -10.98
C VAL A 144 -17.45 -15.10 -9.63
N ILE A 145 -18.38 -14.99 -8.67
CA ILE A 145 -18.11 -14.44 -7.33
C ILE A 145 -17.21 -15.40 -6.55
N TRP A 146 -17.48 -16.70 -6.62
CA TRP A 146 -16.64 -17.72 -6.00
C TRP A 146 -15.24 -17.77 -6.60
N ILE A 147 -15.13 -17.65 -7.93
CA ILE A 147 -13.85 -17.53 -8.61
C ILE A 147 -13.10 -16.28 -8.14
N THR A 148 -13.80 -15.16 -8.00
CA THR A 148 -13.22 -13.89 -7.51
C THR A 148 -12.70 -14.01 -6.07
N ILE A 149 -13.47 -14.62 -5.17
CA ILE A 149 -13.06 -14.88 -3.78
C ILE A 149 -11.82 -15.78 -3.75
N GLY A 150 -11.83 -16.87 -4.53
CA GLY A 150 -10.69 -17.80 -4.64
C GLY A 150 -9.44 -17.12 -5.18
N TYR A 151 -9.58 -16.33 -6.25
CA TYR A 151 -8.50 -15.56 -6.84
C TYR A 151 -7.89 -14.56 -5.85
N LEU A 152 -8.74 -13.79 -5.17
CA LEU A 152 -8.32 -12.77 -4.22
C LEU A 152 -7.61 -13.39 -2.99
N THR A 153 -8.08 -14.54 -2.54
CA THR A 153 -7.50 -15.26 -1.38
C THR A 153 -6.16 -15.90 -1.74
N LEU A 154 -6.09 -16.64 -2.85
CA LEU A 154 -4.89 -17.40 -3.20
C LEU A 154 -3.82 -16.56 -3.87
N PHE A 155 -4.17 -15.82 -4.92
CA PHE A 155 -3.19 -15.10 -5.73
C PHE A 155 -2.94 -13.71 -5.16
N SER A 156 -3.99 -12.91 -4.95
CA SER A 156 -3.82 -11.52 -4.52
C SER A 156 -3.37 -11.40 -3.06
N THR A 157 -3.64 -12.41 -2.21
CA THR A 157 -3.30 -12.36 -0.79
C THR A 157 -2.19 -13.36 -0.46
N ALA A 158 -2.46 -14.67 -0.47
CA ALA A 158 -1.50 -15.66 0.02
C ALA A 158 -0.20 -15.69 -0.79
N ALA A 159 -0.28 -15.76 -2.12
CA ALA A 159 0.90 -15.81 -2.98
C ALA A 159 1.69 -14.49 -2.95
N SER A 160 1.02 -13.33 -3.10
CA SER A 160 1.69 -12.03 -3.01
C SER A 160 2.38 -11.82 -1.67
N PHE A 161 1.72 -12.17 -0.55
CA PHE A 161 2.33 -12.05 0.78
C PHE A 161 3.49 -13.02 0.97
N PHE A 162 3.37 -14.26 0.50
CA PHE A 162 4.47 -15.23 0.52
C PHE A 162 5.68 -14.73 -0.29
N MET A 163 5.46 -14.22 -1.51
CA MET A 163 6.53 -13.64 -2.34
C MET A 163 7.17 -12.43 -1.66
N LEU A 164 6.37 -11.57 -1.03
CA LEU A 164 6.87 -10.42 -0.28
C LEU A 164 7.73 -10.83 0.91
N GLN A 165 7.27 -11.83 1.69
CA GLN A 165 8.03 -12.37 2.81
C GLN A 165 9.32 -13.03 2.35
N TYR A 166 9.26 -13.86 1.31
CA TYR A 166 10.42 -14.49 0.69
C TYR A 166 11.44 -13.44 0.22
N ALA A 167 10.99 -12.38 -0.46
CA ALA A 167 11.85 -11.29 -0.91
C ALA A 167 12.47 -10.53 0.26
N THR A 168 11.70 -10.22 1.30
CA THR A 168 12.15 -9.48 2.48
C THR A 168 13.21 -10.26 3.30
N LEU A 169 13.18 -11.60 3.24
CA LEU A 169 14.19 -12.45 3.88
C LEU A 169 15.50 -12.54 3.08
N ARG A 170 15.50 -12.18 1.78
CA ARG A 170 16.66 -12.34 0.87
C ARG A 170 17.22 -11.02 0.34
N LEU A 171 16.44 -9.95 0.43
CA LEU A 171 16.78 -8.62 -0.04
C LEU A 171 16.56 -7.61 1.09
N PRO A 172 17.31 -6.49 1.11
CA PRO A 172 17.03 -5.41 2.03
C PRO A 172 15.57 -4.95 1.92
N SER A 173 14.87 -4.86 3.06
CA SER A 173 13.44 -4.50 3.12
C SER A 173 13.14 -3.16 2.44
N ALA A 174 14.08 -2.20 2.49
CA ALA A 174 13.97 -0.93 1.78
C ALA A 174 13.84 -1.11 0.26
N LYS A 175 14.68 -1.94 -0.39
CA LYS A 175 14.54 -2.28 -1.82
C LYS A 175 13.19 -2.92 -2.12
N VAL A 176 12.78 -3.89 -1.32
CA VAL A 176 11.53 -4.63 -1.53
C VAL A 176 10.33 -3.68 -1.49
N MET A 177 10.29 -2.81 -0.49
CA MET A 177 9.22 -1.82 -0.34
C MET A 177 9.29 -0.71 -1.39
N ALA A 178 10.47 -0.38 -1.91
CA ALA A 178 10.60 0.61 -2.97
C ALA A 178 9.83 0.16 -4.23
N TYR A 179 9.81 -1.14 -4.57
CA TYR A 179 9.05 -1.62 -5.72
C TYR A 179 7.54 -1.32 -5.66
N SER A 180 6.97 -1.08 -4.48
CA SER A 180 5.58 -0.64 -4.33
C SER A 180 5.31 0.73 -4.97
N TYR A 181 6.33 1.57 -5.22
CA TYR A 181 6.17 2.80 -5.99
C TYR A 181 5.87 2.57 -7.47
N LEU A 182 6.09 1.36 -7.96
CA LEU A 182 5.75 0.96 -9.33
C LEU A 182 4.27 0.57 -9.49
N THR A 183 3.53 0.42 -8.38
CA THR A 183 2.11 0.01 -8.40
C THR A 183 1.23 0.86 -9.33
N PRO A 184 1.28 2.20 -9.32
CA PRO A 184 0.48 3.01 -10.25
C PRO A 184 0.80 2.75 -11.72
N ALA A 185 2.07 2.50 -12.04
CA ALA A 185 2.48 2.18 -13.41
C ALA A 185 1.87 0.84 -13.87
N TRP A 186 1.89 -0.17 -13.00
CA TRP A 186 1.24 -1.46 -13.29
C TRP A 186 -0.27 -1.33 -13.45
N VAL A 187 -0.93 -0.54 -12.60
CA VAL A 187 -2.38 -0.33 -12.70
C VAL A 187 -2.75 0.31 -14.04
N ILE A 188 -1.96 1.27 -14.52
CA ILE A 188 -2.20 1.87 -15.84
C ILE A 188 -1.99 0.89 -16.98
N LEU A 189 -0.96 0.04 -16.92
CA LEU A 189 -0.75 -1.00 -17.93
C LEU A 189 -1.95 -1.97 -17.99
N TRP A 190 -2.52 -2.32 -16.83
CA TRP A 190 -3.74 -3.12 -16.76
C TRP A 190 -4.95 -2.40 -17.31
N GLU A 191 -5.17 -1.14 -16.92
CA GLU A 191 -6.25 -0.31 -17.43
C GLU A 191 -6.19 -0.22 -18.97
N ILE A 192 -5.01 -0.01 -19.55
CA ILE A 192 -4.81 0.02 -21.01
C ILE A 192 -5.12 -1.36 -21.62
N GLY A 193 -4.60 -2.44 -21.02
CA GLY A 193 -4.84 -3.81 -21.49
C GLY A 193 -6.31 -4.23 -21.45
N LEU A 194 -7.10 -3.63 -20.55
CA LEU A 194 -8.54 -3.81 -20.43
C LEU A 194 -9.36 -2.87 -21.34
N GLY A 195 -8.70 -2.06 -22.17
CA GLY A 195 -9.33 -1.21 -23.19
C GLY A 195 -9.69 0.20 -22.73
N SER A 196 -9.19 0.66 -21.58
CA SER A 196 -9.37 2.06 -21.18
C SER A 196 -8.55 3.01 -22.05
N LEU A 197 -8.99 4.26 -22.13
CA LEU A 197 -8.22 5.33 -22.77
C LEU A 197 -6.99 5.65 -21.92
N LEU A 198 -5.88 5.96 -22.59
CA LEU A 198 -4.66 6.41 -21.93
C LEU A 198 -4.98 7.57 -20.99
N PRO A 199 -4.47 7.54 -19.74
CA PRO A 199 -4.50 8.71 -18.88
C PRO A 199 -3.91 9.90 -19.63
N ALA A 200 -4.47 11.09 -19.41
CA ALA A 200 -3.97 12.29 -20.05
C ALA A 200 -2.46 12.44 -19.79
N ALA A 201 -1.71 12.90 -20.78
CA ALA A 201 -0.24 12.89 -20.75
C ALA A 201 0.36 13.60 -19.52
N HIS A 202 -0.35 14.58 -18.95
CA HIS A 202 0.07 15.23 -17.71
C HIS A 202 0.04 14.29 -16.50
N VAL A 203 -0.89 13.34 -16.40
CA VAL A 203 -0.93 12.36 -15.30
C VAL A 203 0.34 11.51 -15.28
N LEU A 204 0.91 11.24 -16.46
CA LEU A 204 2.16 10.49 -16.59
C LEU A 204 3.36 11.17 -15.93
N LEU A 205 3.34 12.50 -15.78
CA LEU A 205 4.39 13.24 -15.06
C LEU A 205 4.45 12.85 -13.58
N GLY A 206 3.30 12.64 -12.95
CA GLY A 206 3.24 12.21 -11.55
C GLY A 206 3.80 10.81 -11.35
N ILE A 207 3.56 9.91 -12.31
CA ILE A 207 4.15 8.55 -12.32
C ILE A 207 5.65 8.64 -12.57
N GLY A 208 6.09 9.50 -13.50
CA GLY A 208 7.50 9.78 -13.72
C GLY A 208 8.20 10.21 -12.42
N ALA A 209 7.55 11.07 -11.63
CA ALA A 209 8.05 11.48 -10.32
C ALA A 209 8.11 10.31 -9.32
N THR A 210 7.10 9.43 -9.24
CA THR A 210 7.16 8.25 -8.35
C THR A 210 8.25 7.26 -8.78
N ILE A 211 8.49 7.11 -10.07
CA ILE A 211 9.60 6.28 -10.62
C ILE A 211 10.96 6.92 -10.30
N ILE A 212 11.10 8.24 -10.42
CA ILE A 212 12.34 8.93 -10.04
C ILE A 212 12.61 8.72 -8.55
N ALA A 213 11.59 8.88 -7.70
CA ALA A 213 11.72 8.61 -6.27
C ALA A 213 12.13 7.16 -5.98
N LEU A 214 11.55 6.19 -6.69
CA LEU A 214 11.95 4.78 -6.63
C LEU A 214 13.44 4.61 -6.97
N LEU A 215 13.91 5.19 -8.07
CA LEU A 215 15.31 5.10 -8.49
C LEU A 215 16.27 5.74 -7.48
N MET A 216 15.85 6.85 -6.84
CA MET A 216 16.63 7.48 -5.76
C MET A 216 16.74 6.56 -4.54
N LEU A 217 15.65 5.91 -4.14
CA LEU A 217 15.64 4.96 -3.02
C LEU A 217 16.50 3.72 -3.32
N LEU A 218 16.42 3.16 -4.53
CA LEU A 218 17.19 1.98 -4.93
C LEU A 218 18.70 2.24 -5.03
N ARG A 219 19.12 3.43 -5.47
CA ARG A 219 20.55 3.80 -5.58
C ARG A 219 21.24 3.90 -4.22
N ASN A 220 20.51 4.23 -3.16
CA ASN A 220 21.07 4.39 -1.82
C ASN A 220 21.51 3.05 -1.21
N ASP A 221 20.69 2.00 -1.34
CA ASP A 221 21.01 0.67 -0.80
C ASP A 221 22.16 -0.05 -1.54
N ALA A 222 22.58 0.45 -2.71
CA ALA A 222 23.79 -0.03 -3.39
C ALA A 222 25.07 0.59 -2.79
N GLN A 223 24.97 1.78 -2.19
CA GLN A 223 26.08 2.50 -1.54
C GLN A 223 26.22 2.17 -0.05
N GLU A 224 25.14 1.75 0.63
CA GLU A 224 25.15 1.35 2.04
C GLU A 224 25.62 -0.10 2.29
N ARG A 225 26.01 -0.85 1.24
CA ARG A 225 26.81 -2.06 1.48
C ARG A 225 28.07 -1.63 2.24
N PRO A 226 28.41 -2.26 3.39
CA PRO A 226 29.75 -2.09 3.92
C PRO A 226 30.70 -2.39 2.76
N ARG A 227 31.65 -1.47 2.51
CA ARG A 227 32.90 -1.87 1.86
C ARG A 227 33.40 -3.02 2.74
N VAL A 228 33.16 -4.26 2.31
CA VAL A 228 33.88 -5.40 2.87
C VAL A 228 35.32 -4.99 2.69
N GLY A 229 35.98 -4.69 3.80
CA GLY A 229 37.35 -4.22 3.81
C GLY A 229 38.17 -5.20 2.99
N GLY A 230 38.86 -4.68 1.96
CA GLY A 230 40.11 -5.31 1.56
C GLY A 230 41.11 -5.16 2.71
N THR A 231 42.11 -6.06 2.69
CA THR A 231 43.12 -6.43 3.69
C THR A 231 42.64 -7.63 4.51
N GLU A 232 43.07 -8.87 4.29
CA GLU A 232 44.30 -9.41 3.68
C GLU A 232 44.03 -10.75 2.98
#